data_AF-A0A428G7T1-F1
#
_entry.id   AF-A0A428G7T1-F1
#
_cell.length_a   1.000
_cell.length_b   1.000
_cell.length_c   1.000
_cell.angle_alpha   90.00
_cell.angle_beta   90.00
_cell.angle_gamma   90.00
#
_symmetry.space_group_name_H-M   'P 1'
#
loop_
_entity.id
_entity.type
_entity.pdbx_description
1 polymer ?
#
loop_
_entity_poly.entity_id
_entity_poly.type
_entity_poly.pdbx_seq_one_letter_code
_entity_poly.pdbx_strand_id
1 'polypeptide(L)'
;MKKIISHHYFIIAVLLVIADQFFIRLILHSDLVTGLSDFAYYLSDMLLNFLVVLFALIAMIWSGKWQKINSRKFKGSYLFYSFLALLAFVVWNFVTFYLFPSTKNEIAYQLAAPNFKGATAFLMYFFYPVIAGPIFEEMIYRGLVMTALEKGKKWGLDVLGSAVLFGILHISNHGWVLTDFFSYMGGGLIFAVLFRATKSIYWSIGLHIVYNGIGQILPLL
;
A
#
# COMPACT_ATOMS: atom_id res chain seq x y z
N MET A 1 14.68 -25.42 3.35
CA MET A 1 13.99 -24.12 3.53
C MET A 1 13.17 -23.67 2.31
N LYS A 2 13.75 -23.37 1.14
CA LYS A 2 13.02 -22.87 -0.05
C LYS A 2 11.81 -23.71 -0.47
N LYS A 3 11.94 -25.05 -0.48
CA LYS A 3 10.84 -25.97 -0.83
C LYS A 3 9.67 -25.93 0.17
N ILE A 4 9.95 -25.78 1.47
CA ILE A 4 8.94 -25.69 2.54
C ILE A 4 8.16 -24.38 2.42
N ILE A 5 8.87 -23.27 2.22
CA ILE A 5 8.28 -21.93 2.12
C ILE A 5 7.42 -21.80 0.87
N SER A 6 7.80 -22.44 -0.24
CA SER A 6 6.96 -22.52 -1.43
C SER A 6 5.63 -23.26 -1.17
N HIS A 7 5.63 -24.35 -0.39
CA HIS A 7 4.41 -25.09 -0.03
C HIS A 7 3.50 -24.30 0.92
N HIS A 8 4.07 -23.51 1.83
CA HIS A 8 3.32 -22.73 2.83
C HIS A 8 3.16 -21.26 2.44
N TYR A 9 3.49 -20.88 1.21
CA TYR A 9 3.57 -19.48 0.79
C TYR A 9 2.26 -18.72 1.01
N PHE A 10 1.13 -19.36 0.72
CA PHE A 10 -0.19 -18.76 0.95
C PHE A 10 -0.44 -18.47 2.44
N ILE A 11 -0.10 -19.40 3.33
CA ILE A 11 -0.27 -19.22 4.78
C ILE A 11 0.65 -18.10 5.28
N ILE A 12 1.91 -18.09 4.84
CA ILE A 12 2.88 -17.03 5.18
C ILE A 12 2.36 -15.66 4.72
N ALA A 13 1.80 -15.59 3.50
CA ALA A 13 1.21 -14.36 2.98
C ALA A 13 0.04 -13.87 3.86
N VAL A 14 -0.85 -14.76 4.28
CA VAL A 14 -1.97 -14.43 5.19
C VAL A 14 -1.43 -13.91 6.53
N LEU A 15 -0.44 -14.57 7.14
CA LEU A 15 0.15 -14.13 8.41
C LEU A 15 0.81 -12.75 8.31
N LEU A 16 1.51 -12.48 7.21
CA LEU A 16 2.15 -11.18 6.99
C LEU A 16 1.13 -10.06 6.74
N VAL A 17 0.02 -10.33 6.04
CA VAL A 17 -1.07 -9.36 5.90
C VAL A 17 -1.74 -9.08 7.24
N ILE A 18 -1.95 -10.11 8.07
CA ILE A 18 -2.46 -9.90 9.44
C ILE A 18 -1.47 -9.07 10.26
N ALA A 19 -0.16 -9.32 10.10
CA ALA A 19 0.86 -8.54 10.78
C ALA A 19 0.80 -7.05 10.37
N ASP A 20 0.74 -6.79 9.07
CA ASP A 20 0.61 -5.46 8.46
C ASP A 20 -0.63 -4.70 9.00
N GLN A 21 -1.80 -5.34 9.00
CA GLN A 21 -3.07 -4.68 9.32
C GLN A 21 -3.38 -4.57 10.81
N PHE A 22 -2.90 -5.52 11.63
CA PHE A 22 -3.32 -5.65 13.03
C PHE A 22 -2.15 -5.69 14.03
N PHE A 23 -1.07 -6.42 13.74
CA PHE A 23 0.00 -6.59 14.72
C PHE A 23 0.81 -5.30 14.93
N ILE A 24 1.13 -4.58 13.85
CA ILE A 24 1.81 -3.27 13.94
C ILE A 24 1.00 -2.32 14.82
N ARG A 25 -0.31 -2.22 14.57
CA ARG A 25 -1.24 -1.43 15.38
C ARG A 25 -1.18 -1.79 16.85
N LEU A 26 -1.22 -3.08 17.18
CA LEU A 26 -1.21 -3.55 18.56
C LEU A 26 0.05 -3.06 19.29
N ILE A 27 1.20 -3.06 18.61
CA ILE A 27 2.44 -2.52 19.16
C ILE A 27 2.37 -1.01 19.33
N LEU A 28 1.90 -0.28 18.31
CA LEU A 28 1.84 1.20 18.34
C LEU A 28 0.86 1.76 19.38
N HIS A 29 -0.15 0.99 19.78
CA HIS A 29 -1.10 1.37 20.84
C HIS A 29 -0.67 0.91 22.24
N SER A 30 0.46 0.21 22.36
CA SER A 30 0.98 -0.20 23.66
C SER A 30 1.62 0.99 24.40
N ASP A 31 1.63 0.92 25.72
CA ASP A 31 2.25 1.93 26.60
C ASP A 31 3.75 2.16 26.30
N LEU A 32 4.39 1.23 25.61
CA LEU A 32 5.79 1.33 25.17
C LEU A 32 6.00 2.42 24.13
N VAL A 33 5.00 2.68 23.27
CA VAL A 33 5.14 3.56 22.10
C VAL A 33 4.35 4.84 22.25
N THR A 34 3.25 4.83 23.03
CA THR A 34 2.38 6.00 23.22
C THR A 34 3.03 7.16 24.00
N GLY A 35 4.11 6.89 24.73
CA GLY A 35 4.91 7.91 25.43
C GLY A 35 6.07 8.51 24.61
N LEU A 36 6.26 8.09 23.35
CA LEU A 36 7.35 8.57 22.49
C LEU A 36 7.08 9.98 21.96
N SER A 37 8.16 10.67 21.55
CA SER A 37 8.02 11.88 20.74
C SER A 37 7.41 11.56 19.36
N ASP A 38 6.77 12.53 18.72
CA ASP A 38 6.15 12.32 17.39
C ASP A 38 7.12 11.69 16.38
N PHE A 39 8.37 12.20 16.33
CA PHE A 39 9.37 11.65 15.42
C PHE A 39 9.65 10.18 15.71
N ALA A 40 9.86 9.83 16.98
CA ALA A 40 10.13 8.46 17.37
C ALA A 40 8.92 7.55 17.12
N TYR A 41 7.70 8.02 17.37
CA TYR A 41 6.47 7.30 17.09
C TYR A 41 6.35 6.94 15.60
N TYR A 42 6.42 7.92 14.70
CA TYR A 42 6.28 7.68 13.26
C TYR A 42 7.47 6.92 12.68
N LEU A 43 8.68 7.11 13.21
CA LEU A 43 9.84 6.31 12.83
C LEU A 43 9.64 4.83 13.22
N SER A 44 9.13 4.57 14.43
CA SER A 44 8.81 3.22 14.89
C SER A 44 7.73 2.56 14.02
N ASP A 45 6.66 3.28 13.67
CA ASP A 45 5.64 2.79 12.73
C ASP A 45 6.24 2.40 11.38
N MET A 46 7.03 3.31 10.78
CA MET A 46 7.70 3.04 9.51
C MET A 46 8.64 1.83 9.59
N LEU A 47 9.41 1.68 10.68
CA LEU A 47 10.32 0.55 10.88
C LEU A 47 9.59 -0.78 11.03
N LEU A 48 8.45 -0.80 11.74
CA LEU A 48 7.62 -2.00 11.87
C LEU A 48 7.06 -2.44 10.51
N ASN A 49 6.54 -1.50 9.71
CA ASN A 49 6.10 -1.77 8.34
C ASN A 49 7.25 -2.28 7.46
N PHE A 50 8.43 -1.67 7.56
CA PHE A 50 9.63 -2.12 6.86
C PHE A 50 9.98 -3.58 7.20
N LEU A 51 9.89 -3.99 8.47
CA LEU A 51 10.14 -5.37 8.88
C LEU A 51 9.16 -6.35 8.24
N VAL A 52 7.86 -6.03 8.21
CA VAL A 52 6.85 -6.87 7.56
C VAL A 52 7.14 -7.01 6.05
N VAL A 53 7.47 -5.90 5.40
CA VAL A 53 7.85 -5.87 3.97
C VAL A 53 9.14 -6.66 3.71
N LEU A 54 10.13 -6.57 4.59
CA LEU A 54 11.36 -7.35 4.51
C LEU A 54 11.07 -8.85 4.58
N PHE A 55 10.24 -9.29 5.51
CA PHE A 55 9.83 -10.69 5.59
C PHE A 55 9.00 -11.13 4.37
N ALA A 56 8.13 -10.27 3.85
CA ALA A 56 7.39 -10.52 2.62
C ALA A 56 8.34 -10.69 1.42
N LEU A 57 9.35 -9.84 1.29
CA LEU A 57 10.37 -9.95 0.24
C LEU A 57 11.16 -11.24 0.36
N ILE A 58 11.61 -11.61 1.57
CA ILE A 58 12.31 -12.87 1.82
C ILE A 58 11.43 -14.07 1.42
N ALA A 59 10.16 -14.09 1.85
CA ALA A 59 9.21 -15.13 1.49
C ALA A 59 8.99 -15.23 -0.03
N MET A 60 8.88 -14.09 -0.73
CA MET A 60 8.74 -14.02 -2.19
C MET A 60 9.99 -14.52 -2.93
N ILE A 61 11.19 -14.18 -2.45
CA ILE A 61 12.46 -14.63 -3.04
C ILE A 61 12.62 -16.14 -2.86
N TRP A 62 12.37 -16.65 -1.65
CA TRP A 62 12.55 -18.06 -1.32
C TRP A 62 11.51 -18.98 -1.97
N SER A 63 10.33 -18.46 -2.30
CA SER A 63 9.27 -19.16 -3.03
C SER A 63 9.36 -19.01 -4.56
N GLY A 64 10.31 -18.22 -5.08
CA GLY A 64 10.47 -17.98 -6.52
C GLY A 64 9.43 -17.03 -7.12
N LYS A 65 8.60 -16.37 -6.30
CA LYS A 65 7.57 -15.43 -6.78
C LYS A 65 8.15 -14.09 -7.17
N TRP A 66 9.19 -13.63 -6.46
CA TRP A 66 9.84 -12.35 -6.72
C TRP A 66 10.35 -12.23 -8.16
N GLN A 67 10.96 -13.30 -8.68
CA GLN A 67 11.54 -13.36 -10.03
C GLN A 67 10.48 -13.23 -11.14
N LYS A 68 9.21 -13.49 -10.83
CA LYS A 68 8.10 -13.32 -11.79
C LYS A 68 7.66 -11.86 -11.92
N ILE A 69 7.98 -11.00 -10.94
CA ILE A 69 7.41 -9.65 -10.79
C ILE A 69 8.48 -8.55 -10.75
N ASN A 70 9.76 -8.91 -10.58
CA ASN A 70 10.88 -7.98 -10.48
C ASN A 70 11.47 -7.56 -11.85
N SER A 71 10.70 -7.69 -12.92
CA SER A 71 11.17 -7.32 -14.25
C SER A 71 11.33 -5.81 -14.38
N ARG A 72 12.54 -5.34 -14.70
CA ARG A 72 12.83 -3.93 -15.00
C ARG A 72 12.72 -3.60 -16.49
N LYS A 73 12.19 -4.51 -17.30
CA LYS A 73 12.07 -4.30 -18.74
C LYS A 73 11.08 -3.17 -19.00
N PHE A 74 11.51 -2.19 -19.79
CA PHE A 74 10.65 -1.11 -20.25
C PHE A 74 9.95 -1.50 -21.56
N LYS A 75 8.68 -1.11 -21.70
CA LYS A 75 7.92 -1.16 -22.95
C LYS A 75 7.12 0.13 -23.05
N GLY A 76 7.04 0.74 -24.24
CA GLY A 76 6.25 1.96 -24.44
C GLY A 76 4.78 1.81 -24.02
N SER A 77 4.20 0.61 -24.18
CA SER A 77 2.85 0.32 -23.71
C SER A 77 2.67 0.45 -22.19
N TYR A 78 3.73 0.31 -21.39
CA TYR A 78 3.65 0.48 -19.94
C TYR A 78 3.47 1.95 -19.52
N LEU A 79 4.02 2.89 -20.31
CA LEU A 79 3.71 4.32 -20.13
C LEU A 79 2.24 4.59 -20.44
N PHE A 80 1.73 4.01 -21.53
CA PHE A 80 0.32 4.12 -21.88
C PHE A 80 -0.61 3.56 -20.78
N TYR A 81 -0.29 2.39 -20.23
CA TYR A 81 -1.06 1.83 -19.10
C TYR A 81 -0.98 2.70 -17.84
N SER A 82 0.20 3.25 -17.52
CA SER A 82 0.35 4.18 -16.39
C SER A 82 -0.47 5.46 -16.60
N PHE A 83 -0.52 6.00 -17.82
CA PHE A 83 -1.37 7.14 -18.16
C PHE A 83 -2.85 6.83 -17.98
N LEU A 84 -3.32 5.68 -18.49
CA LEU A 84 -4.71 5.25 -18.30
C LEU A 84 -5.05 5.05 -16.82
N ALA A 85 -4.11 4.54 -16.02
CA ALA A 85 -4.29 4.39 -14.59
C ALA A 85 -4.37 5.75 -13.87
N LEU A 86 -3.56 6.75 -14.25
CA LEU A 86 -3.71 8.12 -13.74
C LEU A 86 -5.05 8.74 -14.11
N LEU A 87 -5.51 8.55 -15.36
CA LEU A 87 -6.84 9.00 -15.77
C LEU A 87 -7.93 8.31 -14.95
N ALA A 88 -7.79 7.02 -14.68
CA ALA A 88 -8.71 6.29 -13.82
C ALA A 88 -8.71 6.84 -12.39
N PHE A 89 -7.56 7.24 -11.84
CA PHE A 89 -7.50 7.93 -10.54
C PHE A 89 -8.21 9.28 -10.56
N VAL A 90 -8.05 10.08 -11.61
CA VAL A 90 -8.76 11.36 -11.76
C VAL A 90 -10.27 11.13 -11.76
N VAL A 91 -10.76 10.18 -12.56
CA VAL A 91 -12.18 9.82 -12.61
C VAL A 91 -12.65 9.29 -11.26
N TRP A 92 -11.87 8.42 -10.62
CA TRP A 92 -12.22 7.82 -9.34
C TRP A 92 -12.33 8.88 -8.23
N ASN A 93 -11.35 9.79 -8.15
CA ASN A 93 -11.36 10.89 -7.19
C ASN A 93 -12.56 11.82 -7.41
N PHE A 94 -12.94 12.10 -8.66
CA PHE A 94 -14.15 12.84 -8.97
C PHE A 94 -15.39 12.09 -8.45
N VAL A 95 -15.53 10.80 -8.77
CA VAL A 95 -16.64 9.97 -8.29
C VAL A 95 -16.74 9.97 -6.77
N THR A 96 -15.63 9.72 -6.06
CA THR A 96 -15.63 9.69 -4.59
C THR A 96 -15.91 11.05 -3.99
N PHE A 97 -15.42 12.15 -4.58
CA PHE A 97 -15.66 13.51 -4.10
C PHE A 97 -17.16 13.88 -4.10
N TYR A 98 -17.91 13.49 -5.13
CA TYR A 98 -19.34 13.81 -5.21
C TYR A 98 -20.23 12.82 -4.45
N LEU A 99 -19.81 11.56 -4.32
CA LEU A 99 -20.65 10.51 -3.74
C LEU A 99 -20.39 10.27 -2.25
N PHE A 100 -19.16 10.50 -1.78
CA PHE A 100 -18.73 10.14 -0.43
C PHE A 100 -18.21 11.35 0.36
N PRO A 101 -18.34 11.34 1.69
CA PRO A 101 -17.62 12.30 2.53
C PRO A 101 -16.11 12.04 2.47
N SER A 102 -15.31 13.03 2.86
CA SER A 102 -13.87 12.85 3.08
C SER A 102 -13.61 11.70 4.05
N THR A 103 -12.58 10.90 3.75
CA THR A 103 -12.31 9.70 4.53
C THR A 103 -11.79 10.08 5.92
N LYS A 104 -12.03 9.23 6.91
CA LYS A 104 -11.52 9.47 8.28
C LYS A 104 -10.00 9.41 8.35
N ASN A 105 -9.36 8.62 7.49
CA ASN A 105 -7.90 8.58 7.38
C ASN A 105 -7.36 9.92 6.86
N GLU A 106 -7.97 10.49 5.82
CA GLU A 106 -7.60 11.81 5.29
C GLU A 106 -7.81 12.90 6.34
N ILE A 107 -8.97 12.91 7.01
CA ILE A 107 -9.26 13.86 8.08
C ILE A 107 -8.25 13.73 9.23
N ALA A 108 -7.92 12.51 9.66
CA ALA A 108 -6.94 12.29 10.71
C ALA A 108 -5.55 12.81 10.33
N TYR A 109 -5.13 12.59 9.09
CA TYR A 109 -3.87 13.14 8.57
C TYR A 109 -3.89 14.67 8.52
N GLN A 110 -4.98 15.28 8.03
CA GLN A 110 -5.12 16.74 7.98
C GLN A 110 -5.10 17.40 9.37
N LEU A 111 -5.62 16.72 10.40
CA LEU A 111 -5.56 17.20 11.78
C LEU A 111 -4.16 17.05 12.41
N ALA A 112 -3.41 16.01 12.02
CA ALA A 112 -2.05 15.77 12.52
C ALA A 112 -1.01 16.64 11.82
N ALA A 113 -1.19 16.91 10.53
CA ALA A 113 -0.23 17.59 9.66
C ALA A 113 0.31 18.92 10.22
N PRO A 114 -0.52 19.86 10.72
CA PRO A 114 -0.04 21.12 11.28
C PRO A 114 0.93 20.98 12.47
N ASN A 115 0.92 19.83 13.14
CA ASN A 115 1.79 19.55 14.29
C ASN A 115 3.15 18.99 13.90
N PHE A 116 3.33 18.51 12.66
CA PHE A 116 4.61 17.99 12.20
C PHE A 116 5.64 19.11 12.07
N LYS A 117 6.74 19.02 12.83
CA LYS A 117 7.84 19.99 12.85
C LYS A 117 9.19 19.30 12.65
N GLY A 118 10.17 20.04 12.11
CA GLY A 118 11.55 19.56 11.96
C GLY A 118 11.66 18.23 11.23
N ALA A 119 12.35 17.25 11.83
CA ALA A 119 12.52 15.92 11.25
C ALA A 119 11.21 15.16 11.04
N THR A 120 10.20 15.37 11.92
CA THR A 120 8.87 14.77 11.76
C THR A 120 8.17 15.30 10.52
N ALA A 121 8.33 16.58 10.19
CA ALA A 121 7.77 17.17 8.98
C ALA A 121 8.36 16.51 7.72
N PHE A 122 9.69 16.37 7.65
CA PHE A 122 10.32 15.67 6.52
C PHE A 122 9.83 14.21 6.40
N LEU A 123 9.76 13.51 7.54
CA LEU A 123 9.31 12.12 7.58
C LEU A 123 7.86 11.98 7.14
N MET A 124 6.95 12.81 7.67
CA MET A 124 5.51 12.63 7.49
C MET A 124 4.90 13.42 6.35
N TYR A 125 5.52 14.49 5.86
CA TYR A 125 5.03 15.16 4.63
C TYR A 125 5.62 14.57 3.37
N PHE A 126 6.83 14.02 3.40
CA PHE A 126 7.51 13.62 2.18
C PHE A 126 7.92 12.15 2.21
N PHE A 127 8.82 11.77 3.13
CA PHE A 127 9.48 10.48 3.01
C PHE A 127 8.52 9.30 3.15
N TYR A 128 7.68 9.30 4.19
CA TYR A 128 6.79 8.17 4.47
C TYR A 128 5.59 8.13 3.52
N PRO A 129 4.69 9.13 3.43
CA PRO A 129 3.49 8.97 2.59
C PRO A 129 3.75 8.98 1.08
N VAL A 130 4.83 9.62 0.60
CA VAL A 130 5.11 9.73 -0.84
C VAL A 130 6.04 8.62 -1.33
N ILE A 131 6.98 8.14 -0.51
CA ILE A 131 8.01 7.18 -0.95
C ILE A 131 7.85 5.82 -0.26
N ALA A 132 8.05 5.78 1.06
CA ALA A 132 8.16 4.50 1.77
C ALA A 132 6.80 3.76 1.87
N GLY A 133 5.72 4.46 2.22
CA GLY A 133 4.35 3.92 2.25
C GLY A 133 3.95 3.27 0.93
N PRO A 134 4.00 3.98 -0.21
CA PRO A 134 3.74 3.39 -1.53
C PRO A 134 4.58 2.15 -1.83
N ILE A 135 5.88 2.15 -1.50
CA ILE A 135 6.72 0.96 -1.69
C ILE A 135 6.22 -0.19 -0.81
N PHE A 136 5.94 0.06 0.47
CA PHE A 136 5.52 -0.97 1.42
C PHE A 136 4.19 -1.58 1.02
N GLU A 137 3.21 -0.74 0.73
CA GLU A 137 1.87 -1.17 0.31
C GLU A 137 1.92 -1.96 -1.00
N GLU A 138 2.66 -1.52 -2.02
CA GLU A 138 2.78 -2.27 -3.26
C GLU A 138 3.47 -3.63 -3.07
N MET A 139 4.49 -3.70 -2.19
CA MET A 139 5.16 -4.95 -1.85
C MET A 139 4.23 -5.96 -1.18
N ILE A 140 3.33 -5.53 -0.30
CA ILE A 140 2.35 -6.39 0.37
C ILE A 140 1.19 -6.72 -0.59
N TYR A 141 0.51 -5.73 -1.13
CA TYR A 141 -0.76 -5.96 -1.83
C TYR A 141 -0.56 -6.43 -3.27
N ARG A 142 0.46 -5.98 -4.00
CA ARG A 142 0.70 -6.39 -5.41
C ARG A 142 1.77 -7.47 -5.48
N GLY A 143 2.83 -7.34 -4.69
CA GLY A 143 3.87 -8.35 -4.56
C GLY A 143 3.35 -9.62 -3.90
N LEU A 144 3.11 -9.58 -2.60
CA LEU A 144 2.81 -10.75 -1.78
C LEU A 144 1.41 -11.33 -2.05
N VAL A 145 0.36 -10.52 -1.91
CA VAL A 145 -1.04 -10.98 -2.01
C VAL A 145 -1.39 -11.49 -3.41
N MET A 146 -1.14 -10.71 -4.47
CA MET A 146 -1.53 -11.13 -5.82
C MET A 146 -0.75 -12.37 -6.32
N THR A 147 0.48 -12.56 -5.85
CA THR A 147 1.24 -13.78 -6.16
C THR A 147 0.81 -14.98 -5.30
N ALA A 148 0.31 -14.76 -4.08
CA ALA A 148 -0.27 -15.81 -3.25
C ALA A 148 -1.60 -16.31 -3.82
N LEU A 149 -2.39 -15.40 -4.41
CA LEU A 149 -3.65 -15.69 -5.07
C LEU A 149 -3.51 -16.06 -6.55
N GLU A 150 -2.31 -16.42 -7.03
CA GLU A 150 -2.08 -16.65 -8.46
C GLU A 150 -2.94 -17.75 -9.09
N LYS A 151 -3.40 -18.73 -8.29
CA LYS A 151 -4.33 -19.79 -8.74
C LYS A 151 -5.73 -19.24 -9.09
N GLY A 152 -6.11 -18.11 -8.50
CA GLY A 152 -7.37 -17.41 -8.75
C GLY A 152 -7.32 -16.40 -9.90
N LYS A 153 -6.18 -16.26 -10.59
CA LYS A 153 -5.96 -15.25 -11.65
C LYS A 153 -7.01 -15.25 -12.75
N LYS A 154 -7.42 -16.43 -13.20
CA LYS A 154 -8.46 -16.59 -14.23
C LYS A 154 -9.82 -16.00 -13.85
N TRP A 155 -10.09 -15.90 -12.55
CA TRP A 155 -11.34 -15.38 -11.99
C TRP A 155 -11.21 -13.96 -11.44
N GLY A 156 -10.03 -13.32 -11.58
CA GLY A 156 -9.78 -11.98 -11.04
C GLY A 156 -9.56 -11.91 -9.52
N LEU A 157 -9.49 -13.05 -8.81
CA LEU A 157 -9.44 -13.08 -7.34
C LEU A 157 -8.19 -12.44 -6.73
N ASP A 158 -7.05 -12.49 -7.40
CA ASP A 158 -5.84 -11.78 -6.96
C ASP A 158 -6.02 -10.26 -7.04
N VAL A 159 -6.64 -9.74 -8.10
CA VAL A 159 -6.91 -8.28 -8.21
C VAL A 159 -7.93 -7.85 -7.16
N LEU A 160 -9.06 -8.57 -7.05
CA LEU A 160 -10.10 -8.23 -6.10
C LEU A 160 -9.61 -8.40 -4.65
N GLY A 161 -8.94 -9.51 -4.34
CA GLY A 161 -8.41 -9.77 -3.01
C GLY A 161 -7.34 -8.76 -2.59
N SER A 162 -6.45 -8.37 -3.51
CA SER A 162 -5.48 -7.28 -3.28
C SER A 162 -6.17 -5.96 -2.96
N ALA A 163 -7.14 -5.55 -3.78
CA ALA A 163 -7.84 -4.29 -3.59
C ALA A 163 -8.70 -4.24 -2.32
N VAL A 164 -9.39 -5.34 -1.98
CA VAL A 164 -10.17 -5.45 -0.75
C VAL A 164 -9.26 -5.33 0.48
N LEU A 165 -8.14 -6.05 0.49
CA LEU A 165 -7.19 -5.97 1.61
C LEU A 165 -6.53 -4.59 1.70
N PHE A 166 -6.26 -3.94 0.57
CA PHE A 166 -5.79 -2.54 0.53
C PHE A 166 -6.82 -1.57 1.12
N GLY A 167 -8.11 -1.74 0.81
CA GLY A 167 -9.20 -0.96 1.43
C GLY A 167 -9.32 -1.19 2.93
N ILE A 168 -9.20 -2.45 3.38
CA ILE A 168 -9.23 -2.82 4.80
C ILE A 168 -8.08 -2.14 5.57
N LEU A 169 -6.87 -2.11 5.00
CA LEU A 169 -5.73 -1.44 5.62
C LEU A 169 -6.07 0.00 6.02
N HIS A 170 -6.64 0.76 5.09
CA HIS A 170 -6.88 2.19 5.27
C HIS A 170 -8.01 2.52 6.24
N ILE A 171 -9.02 1.65 6.37
CA ILE A 171 -10.12 1.87 7.33
C ILE A 171 -9.81 1.30 8.72
N SER A 172 -8.90 0.32 8.80
CA SER A 172 -8.63 -0.39 10.06
C SER A 172 -8.22 0.58 11.18
N ASN A 173 -7.52 1.69 10.84
CA ASN A 173 -6.99 2.69 11.78
C ASN A 173 -7.97 3.80 12.16
N HIS A 174 -8.96 4.07 11.32
CA HIS A 174 -9.73 5.30 11.42
C HIS A 174 -11.24 5.03 11.57
N GLY A 175 -11.62 3.77 11.71
CA GLY A 175 -12.99 3.31 11.90
C GLY A 175 -13.50 2.58 10.66
N TRP A 176 -14.29 1.53 10.88
CA TRP A 176 -14.87 0.69 9.83
C TRP A 176 -16.00 1.40 9.09
N VAL A 177 -15.65 2.41 8.29
CA VAL A 177 -16.57 3.20 7.48
C VAL A 177 -16.62 2.61 6.07
N LEU A 178 -17.83 2.31 5.61
CA LEU A 178 -18.04 1.62 4.34
C LEU A 178 -17.69 2.49 3.12
N THR A 179 -17.94 3.80 3.17
CA THR A 179 -17.57 4.73 2.10
C THR A 179 -16.05 4.81 1.96
N ASP A 180 -15.32 4.95 3.06
CA ASP A 180 -13.86 4.97 3.09
C ASP A 180 -13.29 3.67 2.51
N PHE A 181 -13.87 2.53 2.90
CA PHE A 181 -13.49 1.22 2.37
C PHE A 181 -13.56 1.21 0.85
N PHE A 182 -14.68 1.64 0.27
CA PHE A 182 -14.85 1.66 -1.18
C PHE A 182 -13.92 2.67 -1.85
N SER A 183 -13.72 3.85 -1.28
CA SER A 183 -12.76 4.86 -1.78
C SER A 183 -11.36 4.26 -1.93
N TYR A 184 -10.84 3.62 -0.88
CA TYR A 184 -9.51 3.02 -0.92
C TYR A 184 -9.47 1.73 -1.74
N MET A 185 -10.51 0.89 -1.70
CA MET A 185 -10.59 -0.31 -2.55
C MET A 185 -10.55 0.06 -4.03
N GLY A 186 -11.20 1.15 -4.45
CA GLY A 186 -11.19 1.63 -5.83
C GLY A 186 -9.79 2.00 -6.31
N GLY A 187 -9.04 2.79 -5.53
CA GLY A 187 -7.62 3.05 -5.81
C GLY A 187 -6.78 1.76 -5.80
N GLY A 188 -7.11 0.87 -4.86
CA GLY A 188 -6.59 -0.49 -4.75
C GLY A 188 -6.68 -1.27 -6.06
N LEU A 189 -7.86 -1.25 -6.68
CA LEU A 189 -8.15 -1.92 -7.97
C LEU A 189 -7.31 -1.33 -9.10
N ILE A 190 -7.18 -0.01 -9.20
CA ILE A 190 -6.44 0.66 -10.28
C ILE A 190 -4.98 0.19 -10.29
N PHE A 191 -4.29 0.25 -9.15
CA PHE A 191 -2.92 -0.24 -9.03
C PHE A 191 -2.81 -1.76 -9.28
N ALA A 192 -3.75 -2.57 -8.78
CA ALA A 192 -3.73 -4.01 -9.01
C ALA A 192 -3.88 -4.37 -10.51
N VAL A 193 -4.73 -3.65 -11.23
CA VAL A 193 -4.88 -3.79 -12.69
C VAL A 193 -3.61 -3.37 -13.42
N LEU A 194 -3.01 -2.22 -13.05
CA LEU A 194 -1.75 -1.76 -13.64
C LEU A 194 -0.62 -2.77 -13.44
N PHE A 195 -0.46 -3.29 -12.22
CA PHE A 195 0.52 -4.32 -11.91
C PHE A 195 0.31 -5.57 -12.76
N ARG A 196 -0.94 -6.02 -12.92
CA ARG A 196 -1.26 -7.16 -13.77
C ARG A 196 -0.93 -6.91 -15.24
N ALA A 197 -1.21 -5.71 -15.75
CA ALA A 197 -0.96 -5.33 -17.14
C ALA A 197 0.54 -5.24 -17.47
N THR A 198 1.33 -4.72 -16.53
CA THR A 198 2.79 -4.52 -16.70
C THR A 198 3.62 -5.73 -16.29
N LYS A 199 3.07 -6.61 -15.43
CA LYS A 199 3.76 -7.76 -14.82
C LYS A 199 5.05 -7.36 -14.09
N SER A 200 5.10 -6.12 -13.62
CA SER A 200 6.27 -5.55 -12.98
C SER A 200 5.84 -4.64 -11.84
N ILE A 201 6.36 -4.92 -10.65
CA ILE A 201 5.99 -4.18 -9.44
C ILE A 201 6.44 -2.72 -9.49
N TYR A 202 7.52 -2.43 -10.22
CA TYR A 202 8.11 -1.09 -10.30
C TYR A 202 7.19 -0.06 -10.94
N TRP A 203 6.33 -0.47 -11.89
CA TRP A 203 5.39 0.45 -12.54
C TRP A 203 4.25 0.86 -11.61
N SER A 204 3.76 -0.09 -10.81
CA SER A 204 2.74 0.19 -9.81
C SER A 204 3.30 1.05 -8.67
N ILE A 205 4.50 0.73 -8.17
CA ILE A 205 5.24 1.57 -7.20
C ILE A 205 5.45 2.98 -7.73
N GLY A 206 5.99 3.11 -8.95
CA GLY A 206 6.28 4.40 -9.55
C GLY A 206 5.01 5.24 -9.70
N LEU A 207 3.91 4.64 -10.15
CA LEU A 207 2.64 5.34 -10.26
C LEU A 207 2.10 5.76 -8.89
N HIS A 208 2.20 4.91 -7.90
CA HIS A 208 1.72 5.20 -6.55
C HIS A 208 2.50 6.35 -5.91
N ILE A 209 3.83 6.36 -6.06
CA ILE A 209 4.68 7.50 -5.64
C ILE A 209 4.26 8.79 -6.35
N VAL A 210 4.04 8.74 -7.66
CA VAL A 210 3.59 9.91 -8.43
C VAL A 210 2.21 10.39 -7.95
N TYR A 211 1.26 9.47 -7.74
CA TYR A 211 -0.09 9.78 -7.29
C TYR A 211 -0.08 10.46 -5.91
N ASN A 212 0.62 9.87 -4.92
CA ASN A 212 0.73 10.46 -3.59
C ASN A 212 1.53 11.77 -3.61
N GLY A 213 2.58 11.85 -4.44
CA GLY A 213 3.36 13.06 -4.63
C GLY A 213 2.53 14.22 -5.16
N ILE A 214 1.66 13.98 -6.15
CA ILE A 214 0.69 14.98 -6.64
C ILE A 214 -0.23 15.42 -5.50
N GLY A 215 -0.82 14.47 -4.76
CA GLY A 215 -1.72 14.78 -3.65
C GLY A 215 -1.08 15.60 -2.53
N GLN A 216 0.22 15.42 -2.31
CA GLN A 216 0.96 16.11 -1.27
C GLN A 216 1.52 17.48 -1.70
N ILE A 217 1.86 17.65 -2.98
CA ILE A 217 2.42 18.89 -3.53
C ILE A 217 1.32 19.87 -3.94
N LEU A 218 0.22 19.38 -4.51
CA LEU A 218 -0.83 20.25 -5.07
C LEU A 218 -1.41 21.24 -4.05
N PRO A 219 -1.63 20.89 -2.76
CA PRO A 219 -2.11 21.86 -1.76
C PRO A 219 -1.07 22.93 -1.35
N LEU A 220 0.20 22.77 -1.75
CA LEU A 220 1.29 23.71 -1.43
C LEU A 220 1.52 24.75 -2.53
N LEU A 221 0.83 24.63 -3.67
CA LEU A 221 0.90 25.54 -4.81
C LEU A 221 -0.22 26.58 -4.76
#